data_AF-A0A927NVR6-F1
#
_entry.id   AF-A0A927NVR6-F1
#
_cell.length_a   1.000
_cell.length_b   1.000
_cell.length_c   1.000
_cell.angle_alpha   90.00
_cell.angle_beta   90.00
_cell.angle_gamma   90.00
#
_symmetry.space_group_name_H-M   'P 1'
#
loop_
_entity.id
_entity.type
_entity.pdbx_description
1 polymer ?
#
loop_
_entity_poly.entity_id
_entity_poly.type
_entity_poly.pdbx_seq_one_letter_code
_entity_poly.pdbx_strand_id
1 'polypeptide(L)' 'MSKLYTADECDLILMKYYIEQFGDRDTDTWMGKPADNIWKFVRSGYLITLEVNTENGEIMTKTEELTID' A
#
# COMPACT_ATOMS: atom_id res chain seq x y z
N MET A 1 9.15 -25.06 -6.77
CA MET A 1 8.19 -24.14 -7.40
C MET A 1 8.16 -22.89 -6.54
N SER A 2 8.45 -21.72 -7.11
CA SER A 2 8.10 -20.45 -6.45
C SER A 2 6.58 -20.30 -6.56
N LYS A 3 5.89 -20.11 -5.43
CA LYS A 3 4.46 -19.81 -5.41
C LYS A 3 4.35 -18.29 -5.52
N LEU A 4 3.73 -17.79 -6.59
CA LEU A 4 3.35 -16.39 -6.67
C LEU A 4 2.14 -16.15 -5.75
N TYR A 5 2.16 -15.01 -5.07
CA TYR A 5 1.00 -14.52 -4.32
C TYR A 5 -0.08 -14.05 -5.30
N THR A 6 -1.31 -14.46 -5.02
CA THR A 6 -2.51 -14.02 -5.74
C THR A 6 -2.85 -12.57 -5.39
N ALA A 7 -3.71 -11.93 -6.19
CA ALA A 7 -4.24 -10.60 -5.91
C ALA A 7 -4.86 -10.49 -4.50
N ASP A 8 -5.69 -11.47 -4.12
CA ASP A 8 -6.33 -11.50 -2.81
C ASP A 8 -5.30 -11.65 -1.67
N GLU A 9 -4.26 -12.46 -1.86
CA GLU A 9 -3.19 -12.60 -0.87
C GLU A 9 -2.37 -11.30 -0.74
N CYS A 10 -2.08 -10.61 -1.85
CA CYS A 10 -1.42 -9.30 -1.84
C CYS A 10 -2.26 -8.23 -1.12
N ASP A 11 -3.58 -8.19 -1.37
CA ASP A 11 -4.49 -7.25 -0.73
C ASP A 11 -4.54 -7.47 0.80
N LEU A 12 -4.56 -8.73 1.24
CA LEU A 12 -4.47 -9.08 2.66
C LEU A 12 -3.14 -8.69 3.31
N ILE A 13 -2.02 -8.83 2.58
CA ILE A 13 -0.70 -8.42 3.05
C ILE A 13 -0.66 -6.90 3.22
N LEU A 14 -1.12 -6.14 2.21
CA LEU A 14 -1.18 -4.68 2.24
C LEU A 14 -2.09 -4.17 3.36
N MET A 15 -3.26 -4.78 3.53
CA MET A 15 -4.20 -4.43 4.59
C MET A 15 -3.57 -4.58 5.98
N LYS A 16 -2.91 -5.72 6.24
CA LYS A 16 -2.24 -5.96 7.53
C LYS A 16 -1.16 -4.93 7.80
N TYR A 17 -0.27 -4.71 6.82
CA TYR A 17 0.81 -3.74 6.96
C TYR A 17 0.29 -2.32 7.12
N TYR A 18 -0.75 -1.95 6.38
CA TYR A 18 -1.39 -0.65 6.51
C TYR A 18 -1.89 -0.42 7.95
N ILE A 19 -2.65 -1.37 8.50
CA ILE A 19 -3.16 -1.30 9.87
C ILE A 19 -2.02 -1.26 10.88
N GLU A 20 -0.97 -2.07 10.70
CA GLU A 20 0.16 -2.13 11.63
C GLU A 20 1.01 -0.86 11.64
N GLN A 21 1.31 -0.27 10.47
CA GLN A 21 2.22 0.87 10.36
C GLN A 21 1.52 2.21 10.54
N PHE A 22 0.31 2.33 10.02
CA PHE A 22 -0.40 3.61 9.96
C PHE A 22 -1.55 3.64 10.96
N GLY A 23 -2.09 2.49 11.35
CA GLY A 23 -3.36 2.43 12.07
C GLY A 23 -4.51 2.76 11.13
N ASP A 24 -5.63 2.10 11.37
CA ASP A 24 -6.84 2.32 10.58
C ASP A 24 -7.36 3.74 10.81
N ARG A 25 -7.52 4.51 9.73
CA ARG A 25 -8.02 5.88 9.77
C ARG A 25 -8.94 6.12 8.58
N ASP A 26 -10.19 6.45 8.90
CA ASP A 26 -11.19 6.85 7.91
C ASP A 26 -10.85 8.17 7.19
N THR A 27 -9.88 8.93 7.69
CA THR A 27 -9.48 10.23 7.14
C THR A 27 -8.50 10.14 5.97
N ASP A 28 -7.97 8.95 5.69
CA ASP A 28 -7.01 8.77 4.61
C ASP A 28 -7.71 8.88 3.25
N THR A 29 -7.09 9.63 2.34
CA THR A 29 -7.64 9.79 0.99
C THR A 29 -7.06 8.73 0.07
N TRP A 30 -7.86 7.71 -0.23
CA TRP A 30 -7.47 6.61 -1.12
C TRP A 30 -7.51 7.03 -2.57
N MET A 31 -6.41 6.83 -3.30
CA MET A 31 -6.27 7.26 -4.69
C MET A 31 -6.70 6.19 -5.72
N GLY A 32 -7.30 5.09 -5.27
CA GLY A 32 -7.71 3.95 -6.09
C GLY A 32 -6.62 2.87 -6.25
N LYS A 33 -6.94 1.78 -6.96
CA LYS A 33 -6.06 0.62 -7.19
C LYS A 33 -5.39 0.72 -8.57
N PRO A 34 -4.15 1.22 -8.69
CA PRO A 34 -3.42 1.20 -9.95
C PRO A 34 -3.02 -0.24 -10.38
N ALA A 35 -2.85 -1.15 -9.41
CA ALA A 35 -2.65 -2.58 -9.59
C ALA A 35 -3.08 -3.31 -8.31
N ASP A 36 -3.39 -4.62 -8.38
CA ASP A 36 -3.88 -5.40 -7.24
C ASP A 36 -2.85 -5.56 -6.10
N ASN A 37 -1.56 -5.41 -6.41
CA ASN A 37 -0.46 -5.48 -5.45
C ASN A 37 0.07 -4.09 -5.01
N ILE A 38 -0.60 -2.99 -5.40
CA ILE A 38 -0.18 -1.63 -5.09
C ILE A 38 -1.32 -0.83 -4.46
N TRP A 39 -1.08 -0.27 -3.28
CA TRP A 39 -2.00 0.64 -2.58
C TRP A 39 -1.42 2.06 -2.54
N LYS A 40 -2.27 3.06 -2.78
CA LYS A 40 -1.90 4.48 -2.73
C LYS A 40 -2.90 5.28 -1.91
N PHE A 41 -2.41 6.01 -0.91
CA PHE A 41 -3.23 6.85 -0.07
C PHE A 41 -2.47 8.12 0.35
N VAL A 42 -3.23 9.18 0.61
CA VAL A 42 -2.69 10.43 1.14
C VAL A 42 -3.01 10.55 2.62
N ARG A 43 -1.99 10.86 3.41
CA ARG A 43 -2.10 11.12 4.85
C ARG A 43 -1.21 12.28 5.26
N SER A 44 -1.80 13.26 5.94
CA SER A 44 -1.07 14.41 6.52
C SER A 44 -0.17 15.15 5.52
N GLY A 45 -0.62 15.30 4.25
CA GLY A 45 0.16 15.95 3.20
C GLY A 45 1.21 15.07 2.52
N TYR A 46 1.27 13.77 2.83
CA TYR A 46 2.15 12.82 2.17
C TYR A 46 1.36 11.83 1.32
N LEU A 47 1.82 11.61 0.09
CA LEU A 47 1.41 10.47 -0.72
C LEU A 47 2.25 9.25 -0.32
N ILE A 48 1.58 8.19 0.12
CA ILE A 48 2.20 6.93 0.51
C ILE A 48 1.80 5.88 -0.52
N THR A 49 2.79 5.19 -1.08
CA THR A 49 2.62 4.04 -1.96
C THR A 49 3.16 2.79 -1.27
N LEU A 50 2.33 1.77 -1.17
CA LEU A 50 2.70 0.44 -0.68
C LEU A 50 2.64 -0.53 -1.86
N GLU A 51 3.68 -1.34 -2.04
CA GLU A 51 3.75 -2.35 -3.08
C GLU A 51 4.18 -3.69 -2.50
N VAL A 52 3.44 -4.76 -2.80
CA VAL A 52 3.83 -6.13 -2.46
C VAL A 52 4.59 -6.74 -3.63
N ASN A 53 5.77 -7.27 -3.33
CA ASN A 53 6.48 -8.16 -4.24
C ASN A 53 5.74 -9.51 -4.30
N THR A 54 5.16 -9.81 -5.46
CA THR A 54 4.34 -11.02 -5.66
C THR A 54 5.09 -12.34 -5.56
N GLU A 55 6.43 -12.34 -5.59
CA GLU A 55 7.24 -13.57 -5.50
C GLU A 55 7.53 -13.97 -4.05
N ASN A 56 7.66 -13.00 -3.15
CA ASN A 56 8.12 -13.24 -1.78
C ASN A 56 7.23 -12.63 -0.69
N GLY A 57 6.27 -11.76 -1.04
CA GLY A 57 5.36 -11.10 -0.11
C GLY A 57 5.97 -9.90 0.64
N GLU A 58 7.19 -9.48 0.28
CA GLU A 58 7.83 -8.31 0.89
C GLU A 58 7.12 -7.02 0.46
N ILE A 59 7.08 -6.04 1.37
CA ILE A 59 6.42 -4.75 1.15
C ILE A 59 7.48 -3.67 0.94
N MET A 60 7.33 -2.94 -0.15
CA MET A 60 8.06 -1.71 -0.41
C MET A 60 7.16 -0.51 -0.12
N THR A 61 7.71 0.48 0.59
CA THR A 61 7.01 1.71 0.95
C THR A 61 7.73 2.90 0.34
N LYS A 62 6.99 3.74 -0.37
CA LYS A 62 7.47 5.03 -0.90
C LYS A 62 6.60 6.15 -0.35
N THR A 63 7.23 7.17 0.19
CA THR A 63 6.56 8.35 0.75
C THR A 63 7.03 9.60 0.02
N GLU A 64 6.08 10.42 -0.44
CA GLU A 64 6.33 11.66 -1.19
C GLU A 64 5.56 12.80 -0.53
N GLU A 65 6.22 13.93 -0.25
CA GLU A 65 5.56 15.13 0.27
C GLU A 65 4.80 15.83 -0.86
N LEU A 66 3.54 16.17 -0.61
CA LEU A 66 2.73 16.94 -1.55
C LEU A 66 2.97 18.44 -1.30
N THR A 67 3.90 19.02 -2.06
CA THR A 67 4.03 20.48 -2.12
C THR A 67 2.90 21.04 -2.98
N ILE A 68 2.06 21.88 -2.37
CA ILE A 68 1.11 22.74 -3.11
C ILE A 68 1.92 23.98 -3.50
N ASP A 69 2.23 24.13 -4.79
CA ASP A 69 2.79 25.35 -5.36
C ASP A 69 1.76 26.50 -5.41
#